data_AF-A0A4Y9P014-F1
#
_entry.id   AF-A0A4Y9P014-F1
#
_cell.length_a   1.000
_cell.length_b   1.000
_cell.length_c   1.000
_cell.angle_alpha   90.00
_cell.angle_beta   90.00
_cell.angle_gamma   90.00
#
_symmetry.space_group_name_H-M   'P 1'
#
loop_
_entity.id
_entity.type
_entity.pdbx_description
1 polymer ?
#
loop_
_entity_poly.entity_id
_entity_poly.type
_entity_poly.pdbx_seq_one_letter_code
_entity_poly.pdbx_strand_id
1 'polypeptide(L)'
;MAERAGHRGYIGARPLNGSRTPQHVQNIVIRDYARRKNLHYLLSAAEHTMPGSYMVLEDILDELPQLRGMILYSIFMLPPDEARRREIYDRVLREGCDLHAAVEEITLSSQKDIQAVEDILLVNKYATIL
;
A
#
# COMPACT_ATOMS: atom_id res chain seq x y z
N MET A 1 -19.11 -13.50 13.85
CA MET A 1 -18.44 -12.72 12.80
C MET A 1 -17.45 -13.65 12.10
N ALA A 2 -17.38 -13.65 10.77
CA ALA A 2 -16.43 -14.49 10.06
C ALA A 2 -14.98 -14.06 10.41
N GLU A 3 -14.06 -15.03 10.48
CA GLU A 3 -12.65 -14.74 10.72
C GLU A 3 -12.05 -14.00 9.51
N ARG A 4 -11.43 -12.83 9.76
CA ARG A 4 -10.74 -12.05 8.71
C ARG A 4 -9.46 -12.75 8.28
N ALA A 5 -9.27 -12.90 6.97
CA ALA A 5 -8.27 -13.78 6.38
C ALA A 5 -6.82 -13.39 6.73
N GLY A 6 -6.36 -12.24 6.23
CA GLY A 6 -4.96 -11.83 6.34
C GLY A 6 -4.71 -10.51 5.61
N HIS A 7 -3.48 -10.28 5.21
CA HIS A 7 -3.02 -9.05 4.57
C HIS A 7 -2.82 -9.25 3.08
N ARG A 8 -3.57 -8.50 2.26
CA ARG A 8 -3.47 -8.55 0.79
C ARG A 8 -2.26 -7.75 0.31
N GLY A 9 -1.39 -8.36 -0.50
CA GLY A 9 -0.30 -7.63 -1.13
C GLY A 9 -0.79 -6.79 -2.31
N TYR A 10 -0.17 -5.63 -2.53
CA TYR A 10 -0.41 -4.79 -3.70
C TYR A 10 0.92 -4.44 -4.35
N ILE A 11 1.09 -4.90 -5.59
CA ILE A 11 2.28 -4.72 -6.41
C ILE A 11 1.88 -4.09 -7.75
N GLY A 12 2.85 -3.65 -8.54
CA GLY A 12 2.54 -3.03 -9.83
C GLY A 12 3.71 -3.13 -10.80
N ALA A 13 3.48 -2.85 -12.08
CA ALA A 13 4.55 -2.83 -13.08
C ALA A 13 4.97 -1.42 -13.50
N ARG A 14 4.31 -0.38 -12.97
CA ARG A 14 4.66 1.02 -13.21
C ARG A 14 5.98 1.38 -12.55
N PRO A 15 6.81 2.26 -13.17
CA PRO A 15 7.99 2.79 -12.51
C PRO A 15 7.63 3.61 -11.27
N LEU A 16 8.47 3.52 -10.24
CA LEU A 16 8.45 4.38 -9.06
C LEU A 16 9.71 5.24 -9.11
N ASN A 17 9.57 6.56 -9.07
CA ASN A 17 10.68 7.52 -9.14
C ASN A 17 11.67 7.22 -10.30
N GLY A 18 11.14 6.93 -11.50
CA GLY A 18 11.94 6.65 -12.70
C GLY A 18 12.58 5.26 -12.75
N SER A 19 12.47 4.45 -11.69
CA SER A 19 13.00 3.08 -11.64
C SER A 19 11.87 2.06 -11.66
N ARG A 20 12.06 0.96 -12.40
CA ARG A 20 11.09 -0.14 -12.45
C ARG A 20 11.63 -1.37 -11.73
N THR A 21 10.95 -1.79 -10.66
CA THR A 21 11.21 -3.06 -9.98
C THR A 21 10.31 -4.16 -10.56
N PRO A 22 10.84 -5.33 -10.99
CA PRO A 22 10.00 -6.44 -11.44
C PRO A 22 9.04 -6.95 -10.34
N GLN A 23 7.84 -7.37 -10.71
CA GLN A 23 6.81 -7.84 -9.78
C GLN A 23 7.27 -9.00 -8.87
N HIS A 24 8.09 -9.93 -9.38
CA HIS A 24 8.61 -11.03 -8.56
C HIS A 24 9.55 -10.53 -7.46
N VAL A 25 10.33 -9.47 -7.71
CA VAL A 25 11.18 -8.82 -6.70
C VAL A 25 10.32 -8.10 -5.67
N GLN A 26 9.27 -7.39 -6.11
CA GLN A 26 8.32 -6.75 -5.19
C GLN A 26 7.67 -7.78 -4.25
N ASN A 27 7.30 -8.95 -4.78
CA ASN A 27 6.75 -10.05 -3.98
C ASN A 27 7.75 -10.61 -2.97
N ILE A 28 9.04 -10.71 -3.30
CA ILE A 28 10.08 -11.12 -2.34
C ILE A 28 10.12 -10.13 -1.17
N VAL A 29 10.12 -8.83 -1.47
CA VAL A 29 10.15 -7.77 -0.46
C VAL A 29 8.93 -7.80 0.44
N ILE A 30 7.71 -7.85 -0.13
CA ILE A 30 6.47 -7.90 0.66
C ILE A 30 6.42 -9.15 1.54
N ARG A 31 6.82 -10.31 1.01
CA ARG A 31 6.83 -11.57 1.78
C ARG A 31 7.80 -11.52 2.95
N ASP A 32 9.00 -10.99 2.73
CA ASP A 32 9.97 -10.85 3.81
C ASP A 32 9.48 -9.85 4.88
N TYR A 33 8.94 -8.70 4.45
CA TYR A 33 8.32 -7.72 5.35
C TYR A 33 7.23 -8.35 6.21
N ALA A 34 6.25 -9.01 5.58
CA ALA A 34 5.14 -9.65 6.28
C ALA A 34 5.64 -10.69 7.29
N ARG A 35 6.62 -11.52 6.89
CA ARG A 35 7.26 -12.51 7.77
C ARG A 35 7.91 -11.85 8.98
N ARG A 36 8.69 -10.78 8.80
CA ARG A 36 9.36 -10.06 9.90
C ARG A 36 8.37 -9.39 10.85
N LYS A 37 7.23 -8.92 10.34
CA LYS A 37 6.15 -8.30 11.12
C LYS A 37 5.14 -9.32 11.68
N ASN A 38 5.34 -10.61 11.44
CA ASN A 38 4.43 -11.70 11.82
C ASN A 38 3.00 -11.52 11.29
N LEU A 39 2.87 -11.04 10.06
CA LEU A 39 1.59 -10.85 9.36
C LEU A 39 1.21 -12.08 8.55
N HIS A 40 -0.07 -12.43 8.52
CA HIS A 40 -0.58 -13.49 7.65
C HIS A 40 -0.73 -12.96 6.22
N TYR A 41 0.33 -13.08 5.44
CA TYR A 41 0.35 -12.61 4.06
C TYR A 41 -0.49 -13.50 3.13
N LEU A 42 -1.41 -12.88 2.40
CA LEU A 42 -2.16 -13.46 1.29
C LEU A 42 -1.40 -13.25 -0.04
N LEU A 43 -1.93 -13.69 -1.17
CA LEU A 43 -1.32 -13.40 -2.47
C LEU A 43 -1.42 -11.91 -2.83
N SER A 44 -0.36 -11.34 -3.42
CA SER A 44 -0.42 -9.98 -3.98
C SER A 44 -1.31 -9.89 -5.23
N ALA A 45 -2.09 -8.81 -5.33
CA ALA A 45 -2.72 -8.39 -6.58
C ALA A 45 -1.82 -7.36 -7.30
N ALA A 46 -1.80 -7.44 -8.63
CA ALA A 46 -0.92 -6.63 -9.46
C ALA A 46 -1.70 -5.55 -10.21
N GLU A 47 -1.39 -4.28 -9.94
CA GLU A 47 -2.01 -3.15 -10.61
C GLU A 47 -1.68 -3.11 -12.10
N HIS A 48 -2.65 -2.62 -12.87
CA HIS A 48 -2.51 -2.42 -14.31
C HIS A 48 -1.42 -1.40 -14.64
N THR A 49 -0.76 -1.61 -15.78
CA THR A 49 0.29 -0.71 -16.27
C THR A 49 -0.24 0.62 -16.81
N MET A 50 -1.55 0.72 -17.03
CA MET A 50 -2.21 1.93 -17.53
C MET A 50 -1.93 3.11 -16.57
N PRO A 51 -1.39 4.24 -17.06
CA PRO A 51 -1.11 5.41 -16.22
C PRO A 51 -2.37 5.91 -15.51
N GLY A 52 -2.23 6.27 -14.22
CA GLY A 52 -3.34 6.80 -13.42
C GLY A 52 -4.44 5.79 -13.06
N SER A 53 -4.30 4.52 -13.45
CA SER A 53 -5.24 3.47 -13.06
C SER A 53 -4.95 2.93 -11.67
N TYR A 54 -6.01 2.79 -10.86
CA TYR A 54 -5.96 2.24 -9.51
C TYR A 54 -7.05 1.18 -9.32
N MET A 55 -7.49 0.53 -10.40
CA MET A 55 -8.66 -0.38 -10.35
C MET A 55 -8.41 -1.56 -9.41
N VAL A 56 -7.21 -2.14 -9.46
CA VAL A 56 -6.85 -3.25 -8.56
C VAL A 56 -6.73 -2.77 -7.12
N LEU A 57 -6.23 -1.56 -6.90
CA LEU A 57 -6.25 -0.96 -5.56
C LEU A 57 -7.68 -0.80 -5.04
N GLU A 58 -8.59 -0.27 -5.84
CA GLU A 58 -10.00 -0.13 -5.45
C GLU A 58 -10.65 -1.49 -5.14
N ASP A 59 -10.39 -2.53 -5.95
CA ASP A 59 -10.88 -3.89 -5.68
C ASP A 59 -10.41 -4.42 -4.32
N ILE A 60 -9.15 -4.17 -3.93
CA ILE A 60 -8.64 -4.54 -2.60
C ILE A 60 -9.35 -3.74 -1.51
N LEU A 61 -9.59 -2.45 -1.74
CA LEU A 61 -10.27 -1.59 -0.77
C LEU A 61 -11.73 -2.01 -0.56
N ASP A 62 -12.38 -2.57 -1.58
CA ASP A 62 -13.71 -3.19 -1.47
C ASP A 62 -13.66 -4.55 -0.73
N GLU A 63 -12.53 -5.26 -0.79
CA GLU A 63 -12.28 -6.52 -0.07
C GLU A 63 -11.99 -6.31 1.44
N LEU A 64 -11.64 -5.09 1.88
CA LEU A 64 -11.21 -4.79 3.26
C LEU A 64 -12.08 -5.36 4.38
N PRO A 65 -13.43 -5.38 4.32
CA PRO A 65 -14.25 -5.99 5.37
C PRO A 65 -13.87 -7.45 5.68
N GLN A 66 -13.29 -8.17 4.70
CA GLN A 66 -12.87 -9.58 4.82
C GLN A 66 -11.38 -9.75 5.16
N LEU A 67 -10.61 -8.66 5.11
CA LEU A 67 -9.15 -8.66 5.29
C LEU A 67 -8.74 -8.14 6.67
N ARG A 68 -7.54 -8.49 7.11
CA ARG A 68 -6.91 -7.82 8.27
C ARG A 68 -6.26 -6.50 7.88
N GLY A 69 -5.82 -6.39 6.62
CA GLY A 69 -5.26 -5.17 6.07
C GLY A 69 -4.62 -5.41 4.70
N MET A 70 -3.73 -4.50 4.31
CA MET A 70 -3.03 -4.58 3.03
C MET A 70 -1.56 -4.16 3.14
N ILE A 71 -0.73 -4.68 2.23
CA ILE A 71 0.70 -4.37 2.15
C ILE A 71 1.03 -3.89 0.74
N LEU A 72 1.28 -2.61 0.60
CA LEU A 72 1.85 -2.02 -0.60
C LEU A 72 3.33 -2.42 -0.69
N TYR A 73 3.84 -2.66 -1.90
CA TYR A 73 5.29 -2.76 -2.09
C TYR A 73 5.98 -1.46 -1.63
N SER A 74 5.43 -0.30 -1.98
CA SER A 74 5.92 1.01 -1.60
C SER A 74 4.77 1.99 -1.40
N ILE A 75 4.91 2.93 -0.48
CA ILE A 75 3.92 3.99 -0.21
C ILE A 75 3.69 4.89 -1.42
N PHE A 76 4.71 5.04 -2.27
CA PHE A 76 4.66 5.82 -3.51
C PHE A 76 3.78 5.18 -4.59
N MET A 77 3.23 3.99 -4.34
CA MET A 77 2.23 3.37 -5.20
C MET A 77 0.81 3.91 -5.00
N LEU A 78 0.57 4.71 -3.95
CA LEU A 78 -0.70 5.40 -3.75
C LEU A 78 -0.94 6.48 -4.82
N PRO A 79 -2.20 6.93 -4.98
CA PRO A 79 -2.52 8.07 -5.83
C PRO A 79 -1.70 9.33 -5.48
N PRO A 80 -1.21 10.09 -6.46
CA PRO A 80 -0.48 11.33 -6.22
C PRO A 80 -1.38 12.45 -5.67
N ASP A 81 -2.69 12.35 -5.88
CA ASP A 81 -3.68 13.26 -5.32
C ASP A 81 -3.90 13.01 -3.82
N GLU A 82 -3.75 14.05 -2.99
CA GLU A 82 -3.86 13.94 -1.53
C GLU A 82 -5.28 13.61 -1.08
N ALA A 83 -6.30 14.19 -1.72
CA ALA A 83 -7.69 13.92 -1.34
C ALA A 83 -8.02 12.44 -1.54
N ARG A 84 -7.62 11.86 -2.67
CA ARG A 84 -7.75 10.41 -2.92
C ARG A 84 -6.98 9.57 -1.92
N ARG A 85 -5.77 9.97 -1.50
CA ARG A 85 -5.04 9.24 -0.44
C ARG A 85 -5.79 9.28 0.89
N ARG A 86 -6.34 10.43 1.27
CA ARG A 86 -7.13 10.56 2.49
C ARG A 86 -8.36 9.67 2.47
N GLU A 87 -9.06 9.58 1.34
CA GLU A 87 -10.18 8.64 1.16
C GLU A 87 -9.74 7.18 1.38
N ILE A 88 -8.58 6.80 0.87
CA ILE A 88 -8.01 5.46 1.07
C ILE A 88 -7.70 5.20 2.55
N TYR A 89 -7.03 6.14 3.23
CA TYR A 89 -6.72 6.01 4.66
C TYR A 89 -7.99 5.88 5.49
N ASP A 90 -8.99 6.72 5.21
CA ASP A 90 -10.26 6.70 5.92
C ASP A 90 -11.00 5.37 5.72
N ARG A 91 -10.97 4.79 4.51
CA ARG A 91 -11.54 3.46 4.24
C ARG A 91 -10.83 2.37 5.03
N VAL A 92 -9.50 2.33 4.99
CA VAL A 92 -8.68 1.36 5.74
C VAL A 92 -8.99 1.44 7.24
N LEU A 93 -8.94 2.65 7.81
CA LEU A 93 -9.14 2.85 9.24
C LEU A 93 -10.59 2.59 9.68
N ARG A 94 -11.59 2.96 8.85
CA ARG A 94 -13.01 2.69 9.12
C ARG A 94 -13.30 1.20 9.22
N GLU A 95 -12.67 0.40 8.36
CA GLU A 95 -12.77 -1.06 8.40
C GLU A 95 -11.93 -1.69 9.53
N GLY A 96 -11.23 -0.88 10.35
CA GLY A 96 -10.33 -1.38 11.39
C GLY A 96 -9.17 -2.21 10.83
N CYS A 97 -8.75 -1.90 9.60
CA CYS A 97 -7.61 -2.51 8.93
C CYS A 97 -6.34 -1.68 9.13
N ASP A 98 -5.21 -2.30 8.85
CA ASP A 98 -3.93 -1.62 8.70
C ASP A 98 -3.50 -1.56 7.23
N LEU A 99 -2.71 -0.53 6.90
CA LEU A 99 -2.03 -0.38 5.62
C LEU A 99 -0.53 -0.30 5.87
N HIS A 100 0.21 -1.16 5.20
CA HIS A 100 1.65 -1.24 5.29
C HIS A 100 2.30 -0.83 3.98
N ALA A 101 3.50 -0.26 4.06
CA ALA A 101 4.38 -0.06 2.91
C ALA A 101 5.73 -0.71 3.17
N ALA A 102 6.04 -1.75 2.39
CA ALA A 102 7.14 -2.66 2.70
C ALA A 102 8.53 -2.04 2.52
N VAL A 103 8.73 -1.23 1.47
CA VAL A 103 10.03 -0.57 1.20
C VAL A 103 10.35 0.48 2.26
N GLU A 104 9.35 1.26 2.69
CA GLU A 104 9.56 2.36 3.63
C GLU A 104 9.42 1.94 5.10
N GLU A 105 9.10 0.66 5.38
CA GLU A 105 8.86 0.14 6.74
C GLU A 105 7.74 0.87 7.51
N ILE A 106 6.77 1.41 6.79
CA ILE A 106 5.66 2.20 7.34
C ILE A 106 4.49 1.29 7.71
N THR A 107 3.75 1.70 8.75
CA THR A 107 2.44 1.15 9.09
C THR A 107 1.49 2.30 9.40
N LEU A 108 0.33 2.30 8.74
CA LEU A 108 -0.80 3.19 8.99
C LEU A 108 -1.92 2.33 9.58
N SER A 109 -2.14 2.49 10.87
CA SER A 109 -3.15 1.74 11.64
C SER A 109 -4.04 2.66 12.48
N SER A 110 -3.72 3.95 12.50
CA SER A 110 -4.48 4.97 13.22
C SER A 110 -4.37 6.34 12.54
N GLN A 111 -5.26 7.25 12.93
CA GLN A 111 -5.25 8.64 12.46
C GLN A 111 -3.92 9.37 12.72
N LYS A 112 -3.18 8.97 13.77
CA LYS A 112 -1.92 9.59 14.16
C LYS A 112 -0.80 9.30 13.15
N ASP A 113 -0.92 8.21 12.41
CA ASP A 113 0.10 7.75 11.46
C ASP A 113 0.05 8.55 10.15
N ILE A 114 -1.12 9.10 9.80
CA ILE A 114 -1.37 9.77 8.51
C ILE A 114 -0.39 10.90 8.25
N GLN A 115 -0.12 11.74 9.26
CA GLN A 115 0.77 12.89 9.06
C GLN A 115 2.19 12.43 8.68
N ALA A 116 2.71 11.40 9.36
CA ALA A 116 4.04 10.87 9.07
C ALA A 116 4.11 10.27 7.65
N VAL A 117 3.05 9.59 7.21
CA VAL A 117 2.93 9.06 5.84
C VAL A 117 2.95 10.18 4.81
N GLU A 118 2.16 11.23 5.02
CA GLU A 118 2.08 12.38 4.11
C GLU A 118 3.38 13.18 4.07
N ASP A 119 4.07 13.34 5.20
CA ASP A 119 5.38 13.99 5.26
C ASP A 119 6.41 13.25 4.40
N ILE A 120 6.41 11.91 4.42
CA ILE A 120 7.31 11.08 3.59
C ILE A 120 7.00 11.27 2.09
N LEU A 121 5.72 11.26 1.73
CA LEU A 121 5.29 11.50 0.35
C LEU A 121 5.66 12.91 -0.13
N LEU A 122 5.59 13.90 0.76
CA LEU A 122 5.94 15.28 0.50
C LEU A 122 7.46 15.47 0.29
N VAL A 123 8.31 14.86 1.12
CA VAL A 123 9.77 14.95 0.97
C VAL A 123 10.23 14.43 -0.39
N ASN A 124 9.68 13.30 -0.85
CA ASN A 124 10.03 12.74 -2.17
C ASN A 124 9.64 13.68 -3.32
N LYS A 125 8.51 14.40 -3.19
CA LYS A 125 8.06 15.38 -4.18
C LYS A 125 9.10 16.48 -4.37
N TYR A 126 9.77 16.93 -3.31
CA TYR A 126 10.80 17.96 -3.39
C TYR A 126 12.20 17.41 -3.74
N ALA A 127 12.54 16.19 -3.31
CA ALA A 127 13.81 15.56 -3.64
C ALA A 127 13.96 15.24 -5.15
N THR A 128 12.85 15.07 -5.87
CA THR A 128 12.85 14.80 -7.32
C THR A 128 12.93 16.08 -8.17
N ILE A 129 12.86 17.26 -7.55
CA ILE A 129 12.89 18.57 -8.23
C ILE A 129 14.30 19.19 -8.23
N LEU A 130 15.27 18.59 -7.52
CA LEU A 130 16.69 18.96 -7.51
C LEU A 130 17.50 18.02 -8.40
#